data_AF-A0AAV0SV79-F1
#
_entry.id   AF-A0AAV0SV79-F1
#
_cell.length_a   1.000
_cell.length_b   1.000
_cell.length_c   1.000
_cell.angle_alpha   90.00
_cell.angle_beta   90.00
_cell.angle_gamma   90.00
#
_symmetry.space_group_name_H-M   'P 1'
#
loop_
_entity.id
_entity.type
_entity.pdbx_description
1 polymer ?
#
loop_
_entity_poly.entity_id
_entity_poly.type
_entity_poly.pdbx_seq_one_letter_code
_entity_poly.pdbx_strand_id
1 'polypeptide(L)'
;MFLSKNCKILIDEYLLRDFATITSHADIMAAIHVQPGYFRRFFQLPEVRQSRLFKSHAIYRLISAEPLHTGESSDVSSRLSTRLDVDPHDVYATFTSLFPTADLQAAAIHSAVSDLFLMIFAPSIYVDPVKIFALLPGLPSPKRIRHTPFLLWSDINLLSIARSDVLRINLTDSRTPTHVITALTYLADTTVPTTAAIGTSRLVRPHF
;
A
#
# COMPACT_ATOMS: atom_id res chain seq x y z
N MET A 1 -33.57 7.12 7.35
CA MET A 1 -32.69 5.94 7.11
C MET A 1 -32.55 5.54 5.62
N PHE A 2 -33.15 6.26 4.65
CA PHE A 2 -33.05 5.93 3.21
C PHE A 2 -31.77 6.42 2.52
N LEU A 3 -31.17 7.53 2.97
CA LEU A 3 -29.96 8.12 2.37
C LEU A 3 -28.73 7.20 2.43
N SER A 4 -28.59 6.38 3.48
CA SER A 4 -27.43 5.48 3.66
C SER A 4 -27.38 4.33 2.62
N LYS A 5 -28.53 3.79 2.21
CA LYS A 5 -28.59 2.64 1.30
C LYS A 5 -28.30 3.07 -0.14
N ASN A 6 -28.85 4.21 -0.57
CA ASN A 6 -28.62 4.73 -1.93
C ASN A 6 -27.17 5.18 -2.12
N CYS A 7 -26.55 5.80 -1.12
CA CYS A 7 -25.12 6.13 -1.19
C CYS A 7 -24.24 4.88 -1.31
N LYS A 8 -24.56 3.79 -0.61
CA LYS A 8 -23.81 2.52 -0.73
C LYS A 8 -23.91 1.93 -2.13
N ILE A 9 -25.10 1.94 -2.73
CA ILE A 9 -25.33 1.43 -4.09
C ILE A 9 -24.52 2.25 -5.10
N LEU A 10 -24.53 3.58 -5.01
CA LEU A 10 -23.77 4.45 -5.90
C LEU A 10 -22.25 4.24 -5.77
N ILE A 11 -21.76 4.08 -4.54
CA ILE A 11 -20.33 3.78 -4.29
C ILE A 11 -19.98 2.40 -4.85
N ASP A 12 -20.84 1.38 -4.63
CA ASP A 12 -20.63 0.05 -5.21
C ASP A 12 -20.62 0.12 -6.74
N GLU A 13 -21.54 0.85 -7.37
CA GLU A 13 -21.56 1.03 -8.83
C GLU A 13 -20.28 1.69 -9.35
N TYR A 14 -19.86 2.80 -8.73
CA TYR A 14 -18.61 3.49 -9.08
C TYR A 14 -17.39 2.56 -8.95
N LEU A 15 -17.28 1.82 -7.83
CA LEU A 15 -16.16 0.90 -7.62
C LEU A 15 -16.17 -0.27 -8.60
N LEU A 16 -17.35 -0.77 -8.96
CA LEU A 16 -17.49 -1.94 -9.81
C LEU A 16 -17.37 -1.61 -11.30
N ARG A 17 -17.75 -0.41 -11.73
CA ARG A 17 -17.77 0.01 -13.13
C ARG A 17 -16.62 0.94 -13.48
N ASP A 18 -16.46 2.03 -12.75
CA ASP A 18 -15.53 3.09 -13.13
C ASP A 18 -14.13 2.78 -12.62
N PHE A 19 -14.01 2.51 -11.32
CA PHE A 19 -12.71 2.21 -10.71
C PHE A 19 -12.08 0.92 -11.26
N ALA A 20 -12.89 -0.10 -11.53
CA ALA A 20 -12.41 -1.37 -12.08
C ALA A 20 -11.75 -1.24 -13.47
N THR A 21 -12.09 -0.18 -14.22
CA THR A 21 -11.53 0.11 -15.55
C THR A 21 -10.22 0.88 -15.51
N ILE A 22 -9.84 1.43 -14.35
CA ILE A 22 -8.57 2.14 -14.20
C ILE A 22 -7.43 1.12 -14.31
N THR A 23 -6.55 1.33 -15.30
CA THR A 23 -5.40 0.48 -15.58
C THR A 23 -4.10 1.02 -14.99
N SER A 24 -4.01 2.35 -14.84
CA SER A 24 -2.87 3.03 -14.23
C SER A 24 -2.95 2.99 -12.71
N HIS A 25 -1.93 2.43 -12.07
CA HIS A 25 -1.86 2.45 -10.60
C HIS A 25 -1.71 3.87 -10.04
N ALA A 26 -1.09 4.78 -10.79
CA ALA A 26 -1.00 6.19 -10.38
C ALA A 26 -2.38 6.86 -10.33
N ASP A 27 -3.27 6.54 -11.27
CA ASP A 27 -4.64 7.08 -11.29
C ASP A 27 -5.47 6.52 -10.13
N ILE A 28 -5.26 5.24 -9.79
CA ILE A 28 -5.84 4.63 -8.59
C ILE A 28 -5.39 5.39 -7.33
N MET A 29 -4.10 5.69 -7.20
CA MET A 29 -3.57 6.45 -6.08
C MET A 29 -4.15 7.86 -6.02
N ALA A 30 -4.26 8.55 -7.15
CA ALA A 30 -4.89 9.85 -7.24
C ALA A 30 -6.35 9.81 -6.75
N ALA A 31 -7.13 8.82 -7.21
CA ALA A 31 -8.52 8.65 -6.80
C ALA A 31 -8.63 8.41 -5.28
N ILE A 32 -7.80 7.54 -4.71
CA ILE A 32 -7.75 7.26 -3.27
C ILE A 32 -7.43 8.53 -2.48
N HIS A 33 -6.44 9.32 -2.91
CA HIS A 33 -6.05 10.54 -2.23
C HIS A 33 -7.14 11.62 -2.25
N VAL A 34 -7.88 11.74 -3.36
CA VAL A 34 -8.95 12.76 -3.48
C VAL A 34 -10.20 12.35 -2.68
N GLN A 35 -10.56 11.07 -2.68
CA GLN A 35 -11.80 10.59 -2.02
C GLN A 35 -11.61 9.28 -1.24
N PRO A 36 -10.78 9.25 -0.18
CA PRO A 36 -10.44 8.01 0.54
C PRO A 36 -11.69 7.31 1.12
N GLY A 37 -12.71 8.08 1.51
CA GLY A 37 -13.96 7.54 2.05
C GLY A 37 -14.71 6.60 1.10
N TYR A 38 -14.64 6.82 -0.21
CA TYR A 38 -15.32 5.97 -1.21
C TYR A 38 -14.67 4.59 -1.26
N PHE A 39 -13.34 4.54 -1.06
CA PHE A 39 -12.55 3.33 -1.10
C PHE A 39 -12.62 2.50 0.17
N ARG A 40 -13.27 2.97 1.25
CA ARG A 40 -13.52 2.12 2.44
C ARG A 40 -14.31 0.87 2.08
N ARG A 41 -15.21 0.98 1.10
CA ARG A 41 -16.03 -0.12 0.60
C ARG A 41 -15.23 -1.14 -0.21
N PHE A 42 -14.06 -0.76 -0.74
CA PHE A 42 -13.15 -1.66 -1.45
C PHE A 42 -12.75 -2.87 -0.60
N PHE A 43 -12.47 -2.64 0.68
CA PHE A 43 -12.11 -3.67 1.66
C PHE A 43 -13.23 -4.68 1.97
N GLN A 44 -14.43 -4.45 1.43
CA GLN A 44 -15.60 -5.33 1.57
C GLN A 44 -15.95 -6.03 0.24
N LEU A 45 -15.18 -5.80 -0.84
CA LEU A 45 -15.36 -6.46 -2.12
C LEU A 45 -14.87 -7.92 -2.10
N PRO A 46 -15.19 -8.75 -3.10
CA PRO A 46 -14.63 -10.10 -3.21
C PRO A 46 -13.10 -10.09 -3.26
N GLU A 47 -12.49 -11.10 -2.64
CA GLU A 47 -11.03 -11.23 -2.46
C GLU A 47 -10.26 -11.08 -3.78
N VAL A 48 -10.74 -11.64 -4.88
CA VAL A 48 -10.10 -11.56 -6.20
C VAL A 48 -9.86 -10.11 -6.64
N ARG A 49 -10.80 -9.20 -6.35
CA ARG A 49 -10.69 -7.78 -6.70
C ARG A 49 -9.71 -7.07 -5.78
N GLN A 50 -9.71 -7.43 -4.49
CA GLN A 50 -8.79 -6.89 -3.50
C GLN A 50 -7.34 -7.31 -3.78
N SER A 51 -7.13 -8.59 -4.08
CA SER A 51 -5.82 -9.20 -4.34
C SER A 51 -5.10 -8.52 -5.49
N ARG A 52 -5.80 -8.23 -6.60
CA ARG A 52 -5.22 -7.49 -7.73
C ARG A 52 -4.70 -6.11 -7.31
N LEU A 53 -5.49 -5.34 -6.56
CA LEU A 53 -5.05 -4.01 -6.10
C LEU A 53 -3.86 -4.11 -5.15
N PHE A 54 -3.91 -5.02 -4.17
CA PHE A 54 -2.83 -5.19 -3.20
C PHE A 54 -1.52 -5.58 -3.88
N LYS A 55 -1.54 -6.50 -4.85
CA LYS A 55 -0.36 -6.87 -5.65
C LYS A 55 0.13 -5.71 -6.50
N SER A 56 -0.76 -5.01 -7.20
CA SER A 56 -0.42 -3.82 -7.99
C SER A 56 0.23 -2.75 -7.11
N HIS A 57 -0.31 -2.52 -5.91
CA HIS A 57 0.23 -1.55 -4.96
C HIS A 57 1.59 -1.99 -4.39
N ALA A 58 1.79 -3.27 -4.12
CA ALA A 58 3.09 -3.80 -3.72
C ALA A 58 4.16 -3.60 -4.80
N ILE A 59 3.83 -3.88 -6.06
CA ILE A 59 4.70 -3.62 -7.21
C ILE A 59 5.01 -2.12 -7.32
N TYR A 60 3.98 -1.27 -7.22
CA TYR A 60 4.13 0.17 -7.29
C TYR A 60 5.06 0.70 -6.20
N ARG A 61 4.91 0.25 -4.95
CA ARG A 61 5.80 0.59 -3.84
C ARG A 61 7.25 0.17 -4.12
N LEU A 62 7.46 -1.05 -4.62
CA LEU A 62 8.79 -1.56 -4.94
C LEU A 62 9.51 -0.67 -5.96
N ILE A 63 8.88 -0.44 -7.11
CA ILE A 63 9.48 0.33 -8.21
C ILE A 63 9.64 1.80 -7.84
N SER A 64 8.63 2.40 -7.19
CA SER A 64 8.69 3.79 -6.71
C SER A 64 9.82 4.04 -5.72
N ALA A 65 10.31 2.99 -5.07
CA ALA A 65 11.38 3.13 -4.12
C ALA A 65 12.76 3.07 -4.78
N GLU A 66 12.89 2.48 -5.97
CA GLU A 66 14.13 2.47 -6.73
C GLU A 66 14.48 3.84 -7.32
N PRO A 67 15.76 4.23 -7.34
CA PRO A 67 16.24 5.41 -8.05
C PRO A 67 15.86 5.39 -9.53
N LEU A 68 15.63 6.57 -10.11
CA LEU A 68 15.48 6.73 -11.55
C LEU A 68 16.87 6.67 -12.21
N HIS A 69 16.99 5.90 -13.29
CA HIS A 69 18.19 5.91 -14.13
C HIS A 69 18.17 7.11 -15.10
N THR A 70 19.34 7.53 -15.58
CA THR A 70 19.46 8.64 -16.54
C THR A 70 18.63 8.36 -17.79
N GLY A 71 17.69 9.26 -18.12
CA GLY A 71 16.81 9.12 -19.29
C GLY A 71 15.61 8.19 -19.08
N GLU A 72 15.45 7.59 -17.89
CA GLU A 72 14.32 6.74 -17.58
C GLU A 72 13.06 7.58 -17.28
N SER A 73 11.90 7.08 -17.73
CA SER A 73 10.59 7.67 -17.39
C SER A 73 10.30 7.59 -15.89
N SER A 74 9.61 8.58 -15.34
CA SER A 74 9.08 8.53 -13.97
C SER A 74 7.81 7.68 -13.85
N ASP A 75 7.17 7.33 -14.97
CA ASP A 75 6.00 6.46 -15.02
C ASP A 75 6.36 5.02 -14.63
N VAL A 76 5.62 4.44 -13.67
CA VAL A 76 5.94 3.12 -13.10
C VAL A 76 5.75 1.99 -14.12
N SER A 77 4.74 2.06 -14.98
CA SER A 77 4.52 1.04 -16.01
C SER A 77 5.68 1.01 -17.01
N SER A 78 6.10 2.19 -17.47
CA SER A 78 7.27 2.35 -18.33
C SER A 78 8.55 1.79 -17.69
N ARG A 79 8.75 2.06 -16.39
CA ARG A 79 9.90 1.55 -15.62
C ARG A 79 9.86 0.03 -15.46
N LEU A 80 8.70 -0.55 -15.20
CA LEU A 80 8.51 -1.99 -15.12
C LEU A 80 8.88 -2.67 -16.43
N SER A 81 8.30 -2.24 -17.55
CA SER A 81 8.59 -2.80 -18.87
C SER A 81 10.06 -2.68 -19.23
N THR A 82 10.70 -1.55 -18.91
CA THR A 82 12.11 -1.31 -19.25
C THR A 82 13.06 -2.16 -18.41
N ARG A 83 12.75 -2.41 -17.14
CA ARG A 83 13.67 -3.08 -16.21
C ARG A 83 13.53 -4.59 -16.16
N LEU A 84 12.35 -5.13 -16.44
CA LEU A 84 11.99 -6.49 -16.04
C LEU A 84 11.60 -7.42 -17.19
N ASP A 85 11.48 -6.91 -18.43
CA ASP A 85 10.95 -7.68 -19.57
C ASP A 85 9.64 -8.43 -19.23
N VAL A 86 8.83 -7.83 -18.35
CA VAL A 86 7.53 -8.34 -17.92
C VAL A 86 6.42 -7.50 -18.53
N ASP A 87 5.30 -8.14 -18.84
CA ASP A 87 4.07 -7.44 -19.18
C ASP A 87 3.51 -6.75 -17.92
N PRO A 88 3.53 -5.40 -17.84
CA PRO A 88 3.03 -4.68 -16.67
C PRO A 88 1.51 -4.83 -16.47
N HIS A 89 0.79 -5.35 -17.47
CA HIS A 89 -0.64 -5.62 -17.37
C HIS A 89 -0.96 -6.94 -16.65
N ASP A 90 -0.04 -7.93 -16.67
CA ASP A 90 -0.16 -9.13 -15.86
C ASP A 90 0.42 -8.90 -14.46
N VAL A 91 -0.42 -8.30 -13.61
CA VAL A 91 -0.10 -8.02 -12.20
C VAL A 91 0.29 -9.28 -11.43
N TYR A 92 -0.28 -10.44 -11.74
CA TYR A 92 -0.03 -11.67 -10.99
C TYR A 92 1.33 -12.29 -11.35
N ALA A 93 1.64 -12.38 -12.65
CA ALA A 93 2.94 -12.85 -13.11
C ALA A 93 4.05 -11.87 -12.70
N THR A 94 3.83 -10.57 -12.90
CA THR A 94 4.79 -9.52 -12.50
C THR A 94 5.08 -9.57 -11.00
N PHE A 95 4.04 -9.70 -10.16
CA PHE A 95 4.21 -9.81 -8.71
C PHE A 95 5.03 -11.05 -8.33
N THR A 96 4.74 -12.20 -8.92
CA THR A 96 5.44 -13.46 -8.62
C THR A 96 6.90 -13.39 -9.05
N SER A 97 7.19 -12.74 -10.19
CA SER A 97 8.55 -12.51 -10.68
C SER A 97 9.36 -11.60 -9.75
N LEU A 98 8.73 -10.52 -9.26
CA LEU A 98 9.38 -9.53 -8.38
C LEU A 98 9.61 -10.04 -6.96
N PHE A 99 8.76 -10.96 -6.50
CA PHE A 99 8.78 -11.51 -5.15
C PHE A 99 8.81 -13.05 -5.22
N PRO A 100 10.00 -13.65 -5.43
CA PRO A 100 10.11 -15.07 -5.80
C PRO A 100 9.83 -16.05 -4.65
N THR A 101 9.89 -15.60 -3.39
CA THR A 101 9.67 -16.46 -2.22
C THR A 101 8.39 -16.08 -1.48
N ALA A 102 7.77 -17.05 -0.80
CA ALA A 102 6.55 -16.84 -0.02
C ALA A 102 6.73 -15.73 1.04
N ASP A 103 7.89 -15.66 1.68
CA ASP A 103 8.19 -14.64 2.69
C ASP A 103 8.24 -13.24 2.09
N LEU A 104 8.88 -13.08 0.91
CA LEU A 104 8.93 -11.79 0.22
C LEU A 104 7.54 -11.37 -0.28
N GLN A 105 6.75 -12.33 -0.78
CA GLN A 105 5.37 -12.08 -1.18
C GLN A 105 4.51 -11.64 0.01
N ALA A 106 4.63 -12.32 1.15
CA ALA A 106 3.91 -11.98 2.36
C ALA A 106 4.29 -10.57 2.84
N ALA A 107 5.59 -10.26 2.96
CA ALA A 107 6.06 -8.94 3.37
C ALA A 107 5.57 -7.83 2.43
N ALA A 108 5.62 -8.05 1.11
CA ALA A 108 5.16 -7.09 0.12
C ALA A 108 3.63 -6.86 0.20
N ILE A 109 2.83 -7.93 0.29
CA ILE A 109 1.37 -7.83 0.43
C ILE A 109 0.98 -7.15 1.74
N HIS A 110 1.54 -7.58 2.87
CA HIS A 110 1.14 -7.03 4.17
C HIS A 110 1.54 -5.55 4.31
N SER A 111 2.66 -5.15 3.72
CA SER A 111 3.03 -3.74 3.61
C SER A 111 2.04 -2.97 2.74
N ALA A 112 1.67 -3.49 1.57
CA ALA A 112 0.73 -2.85 0.66
C ALA A 112 -0.69 -2.72 1.24
N VAL A 113 -1.20 -3.77 1.88
CA VAL A 113 -2.50 -3.77 2.56
C VAL A 113 -2.52 -2.72 3.66
N SER A 114 -1.48 -2.67 4.49
CA SER A 114 -1.41 -1.73 5.61
C SER A 114 -1.29 -0.28 5.17
N ASP A 115 -0.52 -0.01 4.11
CA ASP A 115 -0.37 1.32 3.53
C ASP A 115 -1.68 1.85 2.96
N LEU A 116 -2.35 1.04 2.12
CA LEU A 116 -3.66 1.36 1.56
C LEU A 116 -4.72 1.52 2.65
N PHE A 117 -4.71 0.66 3.67
CA PHE A 117 -5.63 0.76 4.79
C PHE A 117 -5.47 2.10 5.51
N LEU A 118 -4.24 2.53 5.80
CA LEU A 118 -3.98 3.82 6.43
C LEU A 118 -4.41 5.00 5.54
N MET A 119 -4.11 4.98 4.23
CA MET A 119 -4.56 6.01 3.29
C MET A 119 -6.08 6.19 3.30
N ILE A 120 -6.82 5.08 3.36
CA ILE A 120 -8.28 5.05 3.18
C ILE A 120 -9.03 5.28 4.49
N PHE A 121 -8.58 4.68 5.58
CA PHE A 121 -9.28 4.72 6.87
C PHE A 121 -8.75 5.81 7.80
N ALA A 122 -7.49 6.21 7.67
CA ALA A 122 -6.85 7.23 8.49
C ALA A 122 -6.14 8.33 7.66
N PRO A 123 -6.79 8.92 6.63
CA PRO A 123 -6.13 9.86 5.71
C PRO A 123 -5.51 11.06 6.43
N SER A 124 -6.17 11.57 7.47
CA SER A 124 -5.70 12.73 8.24
C SER A 124 -4.46 12.47 9.09
N ILE A 125 -4.18 11.19 9.40
CA ILE A 125 -2.92 10.74 10.01
C ILE A 125 -1.91 10.47 8.90
N TYR A 126 -2.33 9.74 7.86
CA TYR A 126 -1.48 9.28 6.79
C TYR A 126 -0.73 10.41 6.05
N VAL A 127 -1.42 11.51 5.74
CA VAL A 127 -0.83 12.64 5.00
C VAL A 127 -0.04 13.63 5.88
N ASP A 128 -0.08 13.45 7.20
CA ASP A 128 0.49 14.40 8.15
C ASP A 128 1.80 13.83 8.74
N PRO A 129 2.97 14.30 8.28
CA PRO A 129 4.25 13.80 8.75
C PRO A 129 4.49 14.07 10.25
N VAL A 130 3.84 15.08 10.83
CA VAL A 130 3.95 15.39 12.27
C VAL A 130 3.20 14.35 13.09
N LYS A 131 1.99 13.98 12.66
CA LYS A 131 1.24 12.89 13.31
C LYS A 131 1.96 11.56 13.16
N ILE A 132 2.51 11.29 11.98
CA ILE A 132 3.30 10.07 11.77
C ILE A 132 4.54 10.08 12.67
N PHE A 133 5.27 11.19 12.77
CA PHE A 133 6.39 11.32 13.71
C PHE A 133 5.95 11.02 15.16
N ALA A 134 4.82 11.56 15.60
CA ALA A 134 4.29 11.33 16.94
C ALA A 134 3.93 9.85 17.21
N LEU A 135 3.60 9.07 16.16
CA LEU A 135 3.29 7.63 16.26
C LEU A 135 4.53 6.73 16.21
N LEU A 136 5.73 7.30 16.03
CA LEU A 136 6.97 6.57 15.78
C LEU A 136 8.00 6.79 16.89
N PRO A 137 7.71 6.43 18.16
CA PRO A 137 8.65 6.66 19.26
C PRO A 137 9.96 5.90 19.00
N GLY A 138 11.08 6.62 19.10
CA GLY A 138 12.42 6.06 18.94
C GLY A 138 12.95 5.98 17.50
N LEU A 139 12.20 6.41 16.48
CA LEU A 139 12.75 6.61 15.14
C LEU A 139 13.26 8.04 14.93
N PRO A 140 14.44 8.24 14.32
CA PRO A 140 15.03 9.56 14.16
C PRO A 140 14.24 10.46 13.20
N SER A 141 13.57 9.88 12.19
CA SER A 141 12.62 10.58 11.31
C SER A 141 11.79 9.62 10.45
N PRO A 142 10.50 9.93 10.19
CA PRO A 142 9.69 9.24 9.20
C PRO A 142 10.34 9.32 7.82
N LYS A 143 10.45 8.18 7.14
CA LYS A 143 10.97 8.11 5.77
C LYS A 143 9.85 7.76 4.79
N ARG A 144 9.73 8.55 3.72
CA ARG A 144 8.86 8.26 2.56
C ARG A 144 9.62 7.56 1.44
N ILE A 145 8.89 6.86 0.60
CA ILE A 145 9.36 6.39 -0.71
C ILE A 145 9.58 7.62 -1.61
N ARG A 146 10.73 7.66 -2.31
CA ARG A 146 11.25 8.91 -2.92
C ARG A 146 10.85 9.13 -4.38
N HIS A 147 10.77 8.09 -5.19
CA HIS A 147 10.61 8.20 -6.65
C HIS A 147 9.15 7.98 -7.08
N THR A 148 8.24 8.66 -6.39
CA THR A 148 6.80 8.70 -6.65
C THR A 148 6.26 10.09 -6.31
N PRO A 149 5.25 10.60 -7.07
CA PRO A 149 4.56 11.83 -6.73
C PRO A 149 3.62 11.69 -5.52
N PHE A 150 3.27 10.45 -5.13
CA PHE A 150 2.40 10.20 -3.99
C PHE A 150 3.21 10.00 -2.70
N LEU A 151 2.62 10.38 -1.58
CA LEU A 151 3.19 10.04 -0.28
C LEU A 151 2.98 8.55 -0.02
N LEU A 152 4.05 7.76 -0.07
CA LEU A 152 4.06 6.38 0.40
C LEU A 152 5.02 6.25 1.58
N TRP A 153 4.56 5.71 2.70
CA TRP A 153 5.43 5.51 3.85
C TRP A 153 6.32 4.29 3.66
N SER A 154 7.57 4.40 4.09
CA SER A 154 8.53 3.28 4.04
C SER A 154 8.08 2.10 4.89
N ASP A 155 8.60 0.90 4.61
CA ASP A 155 8.16 -0.30 5.34
C ASP A 155 8.49 -0.20 6.84
N ILE A 156 9.60 0.45 7.21
CA ILE A 156 9.93 0.71 8.63
C ILE A 156 8.87 1.56 9.30
N ASN A 157 8.41 2.62 8.63
CA ASN A 157 7.33 3.43 9.17
C ASN A 157 6.08 2.57 9.37
N LEU A 158 5.72 1.74 8.39
CA LEU A 158 4.55 0.87 8.50
C LEU A 158 4.67 -0.15 9.64
N LEU A 159 5.83 -0.79 9.82
CA LEU A 159 6.11 -1.68 10.95
C LEU A 159 5.89 -0.97 12.29
N SER A 160 6.48 0.21 12.44
CA SER A 160 6.41 0.96 13.69
C SER A 160 5.01 1.53 13.94
N ILE A 161 4.29 1.98 12.90
CA ILE A 161 2.89 2.42 13.02
C ILE A 161 2.01 1.22 13.41
N ALA A 162 2.24 0.02 12.84
CA ALA A 162 1.49 -1.19 13.19
C ALA A 162 1.62 -1.59 14.68
N ARG A 163 2.73 -1.22 15.32
CA ARG A 163 2.96 -1.40 16.76
C ARG A 163 2.32 -0.32 17.64
N SER A 164 1.96 0.81 17.06
CA SER A 164 1.39 1.93 17.81
C SER A 164 -0.01 1.60 18.32
N ASP A 165 -0.38 2.16 19.48
CA ASP A 165 -1.71 1.97 20.06
C ASP A 165 -2.84 2.42 19.12
N VAL A 166 -2.54 3.41 18.27
CA VAL A 166 -3.48 3.94 17.28
C VAL A 166 -3.90 2.91 16.25
N LEU A 167 -3.00 2.00 15.84
CA LEU A 167 -3.39 0.91 14.95
C LEU A 167 -3.84 -0.35 15.69
N ARG A 168 -3.35 -0.59 16.91
CA ARG A 168 -3.76 -1.75 17.71
C ARG A 168 -5.25 -1.81 17.99
N ILE A 169 -5.94 -0.66 18.11
CA ILE A 169 -7.40 -0.63 18.27
C ILE A 169 -8.13 -1.32 17.10
N ASN A 170 -7.56 -1.32 15.89
CA ASN A 170 -8.16 -1.96 14.73
C ASN A 170 -8.04 -3.49 14.78
N LEU A 171 -7.15 -4.04 15.60
CA LEU A 171 -6.99 -5.50 15.75
C LEU A 171 -8.15 -6.12 16.52
N THR A 172 -8.87 -5.34 17.33
CA THR A 172 -10.02 -5.79 18.13
C THR A 172 -11.35 -5.25 17.61
N ASP A 173 -11.34 -4.35 16.63
CA ASP A 173 -12.57 -3.84 16.00
C ASP A 173 -13.16 -4.88 15.04
N SER A 174 -14.39 -5.31 15.32
CA SER A 174 -15.12 -6.31 14.53
C SER A 174 -15.43 -5.86 13.10
N ARG A 175 -15.29 -4.57 12.80
CA ARG A 175 -15.50 -4.01 11.46
C ARG A 175 -14.22 -4.03 10.63
N THR A 176 -13.07 -4.27 11.23
CA THR A 176 -11.81 -4.40 10.50
C THR A 176 -11.78 -5.73 9.75
N PRO A 177 -11.55 -5.74 8.43
CA PRO A 177 -11.45 -6.98 7.67
C PRO A 177 -10.34 -7.88 8.19
N THR A 178 -10.56 -9.20 8.22
CA THR A 178 -9.59 -10.17 8.73
C THR A 178 -8.22 -10.07 8.04
N HIS A 179 -8.17 -9.86 6.72
CA HIS A 179 -6.91 -9.73 6.00
C HIS A 179 -6.12 -8.46 6.39
N VAL A 180 -6.80 -7.39 6.83
CA VAL A 180 -6.15 -6.19 7.38
C VAL A 180 -5.58 -6.50 8.75
N ILE A 181 -6.34 -7.19 9.61
CA ILE A 181 -5.85 -7.65 10.92
C ILE A 181 -4.59 -8.50 10.72
N THR A 182 -4.63 -9.49 9.82
CA THR A 182 -3.47 -10.33 9.49
C THR A 182 -2.27 -9.50 9.03
N ALA A 183 -2.48 -8.51 8.16
CA ALA A 183 -1.40 -7.64 7.69
C ALA A 183 -0.79 -6.78 8.80
N LEU A 184 -1.63 -6.16 9.64
CA LEU A 184 -1.17 -5.36 10.76
C LEU A 184 -0.43 -6.19 11.81
N THR A 185 -0.94 -7.38 12.13
CA THR A 185 -0.26 -8.34 13.02
C THR A 185 1.08 -8.77 12.44
N TYR A 186 1.13 -9.16 11.16
CA TYR A 186 2.37 -9.53 10.50
C TYR A 186 3.42 -8.41 10.61
N LEU A 187 3.05 -7.16 10.33
CA LEU A 187 3.96 -6.03 10.45
C LEU A 187 4.36 -5.73 11.91
N ALA A 188 3.45 -5.86 12.86
CA ALA A 188 3.77 -5.65 14.27
C ALA A 188 4.82 -6.65 14.76
N ASP A 189 4.71 -7.92 14.34
CA ASP A 189 5.57 -9.02 14.76
C ASP A 189 6.88 -9.12 13.95
N THR A 190 6.94 -8.52 12.77
CA THR A 190 8.14 -8.55 11.91
C THR A 190 9.26 -7.72 12.51
N THR A 191 10.43 -8.34 12.71
CA THR A 191 11.62 -7.65 13.26
C THR A 191 12.12 -6.55 12.33
N VAL A 192 12.52 -5.41 12.90
CA VAL A 192 13.07 -4.29 12.10
C VAL A 192 14.53 -4.59 11.83
N PRO A 193 14.98 -4.68 10.55
CA PRO A 193 16.39 -4.94 10.27
C PRO A 193 17.25 -3.76 10.74
N THR A 194 18.30 -4.04 11.51
CA THR A 194 19.20 -3.03 12.10
C THR A 194 19.84 -2.13 11.03
N THR A 195 20.10 -2.66 9.83
CA THR A 195 20.63 -1.92 8.68
C THR A 195 19.62 -0.96 8.04
N ALA A 196 18.32 -1.21 8.21
CA ALA A 196 17.25 -0.41 7.61
C ALA A 196 17.02 0.90 8.39
N ALA A 197 17.36 0.93 9.69
CA ALA A 197 17.33 2.14 10.52
C ALA A 197 18.29 3.22 9.98
N ILE A 198 19.45 2.81 9.46
CA ILE A 198 20.52 3.70 8.97
C ILE A 198 20.47 3.88 7.44
N GLY A 199 19.97 2.88 6.69
CA GLY A 199 19.93 2.84 5.22
C GLY A 199 18.52 2.82 4.60
N THR A 200 18.35 1.96 3.58
CA THR A 200 17.10 1.79 2.81
C THR A 200 15.99 1.25 3.69
N SER A 201 14.90 2.00 3.85
CA SER A 201 13.80 1.67 4.76
C SER A 201 12.78 0.69 4.17
N ARG A 202 13.27 -0.44 3.66
CA ARG A 202 12.44 -1.48 3.06
C ARG A 202 12.68 -2.83 3.72
N LEU A 203 11.60 -3.61 3.82
CA LEU A 203 11.61 -5.02 4.19
C LEU A 203 11.97 -5.89 2.98
N VAL A 204 11.51 -5.48 1.79
CA VAL A 204 11.72 -6.22 0.56
C VAL A 204 12.69 -5.49 -0.36
N ARG A 205 13.73 -6.22 -0.79
CA ARG A 205 14.67 -5.74 -1.81
C ARG A 205 14.23 -6.26 -3.17
N PRO A 206 14.34 -5.46 -4.24
CA PRO A 206 14.08 -5.95 -5.57
C PRO A 206 15.09 -7.02 -5.99
N HIS A 207 14.61 -8.02 -6.71
CA HIS A 207 15.43 -8.97 -7.45
C HIS A 207 15.26 -8.67 -8.94
N PHE A 208 16.13 -7.82 -9.48
CA PHE A 208 16.31 -7.59 -10.90
C PHE A 208 17.68 -6.99 -11.17
#